data_AF-A0A2T5VCD1-F1
#
_entry.id   AF-A0A2T5VCD1-F1
#
_cell.length_a   1.000
_cell.length_b   1.000
_cell.length_c   1.000
_cell.angle_alpha   90.00
_cell.angle_beta   90.00
_cell.angle_gamma   90.00
#
_symmetry.space_group_name_H-M   'P 1'
#
loop_
_entity.id
_entity.type
_entity.pdbx_description
1 polymer ?
#
loop_
_entity_poly.entity_id
_entity_poly.type
_entity_poly.pdbx_seq_one_letter_code
_entity_poly.pdbx_strand_id
1 'polypeptide(L)' 'MSITDEMILGVLNQGQPYGTPTYVVRNKLGRIATTRQVLAHLKRLEKRGIVERAFFSYSNSIAWVRT' A
#
# COMPACT_ATOMS: atom_id res chain seq x y z
N MET A 1 -13.39 11.66 -7.32
CA MET A 1 -13.57 10.41 -6.56
C MET A 1 -12.35 10.23 -5.68
N SER A 2 -12.49 10.16 -4.35
CA SER A 2 -11.39 9.99 -3.40
C SER A 2 -11.14 8.51 -3.11
N ILE A 3 -9.88 8.09 -3.01
CA ILE A 3 -9.54 6.74 -2.58
C ILE A 3 -9.84 6.55 -1.07
N THR A 4 -10.26 5.35 -0.68
CA THR A 4 -10.51 5.01 0.73
C THR A 4 -9.47 4.03 1.27
N ASP A 5 -9.43 3.88 2.60
CA ASP A 5 -8.56 2.91 3.25
C ASP A 5 -8.91 1.46 2.83
N GLU A 6 -10.20 1.13 2.66
CA GLU A 6 -10.65 -0.19 2.22
C GLU A 6 -10.18 -0.53 0.81
N MET A 7 -10.15 0.46 -0.10
CA MET A 7 -9.63 0.27 -1.45
C MET A 7 -8.14 -0.09 -1.42
N ILE A 8 -7.35 0.53 -0.53
CA ILE A 8 -5.93 0.19 -0.35
C ILE A 8 -5.79 -1.22 0.21
N LEU A 9 -6.53 -1.53 1.27
CA LEU A 9 -6.49 -2.84 1.93
C LEU A 9 -6.97 -3.98 1.02
N GLY A 10 -7.89 -3.72 0.10
CA GLY A 10 -8.34 -4.70 -0.90
C GLY A 10 -7.29 -5.02 -1.95
N VAL A 11 -6.28 -4.16 -2.13
CA VAL A 11 -5.14 -4.41 -3.03
C VAL A 11 -3.99 -5.09 -2.31
N LEU A 12 -3.82 -4.83 -1.00
CA LEU A 12 -2.81 -5.49 -0.19
C LEU A 12 -3.25 -6.94 0.09
N ASN A 13 -2.67 -7.89 -0.64
CA ASN A 13 -2.90 -9.31 -0.39
C ASN A 13 -2.35 -9.71 0.98
N GLN A 14 -3.16 -10.39 1.78
CA GLN A 14 -2.68 -11.09 2.98
C GLN A 14 -1.69 -12.21 2.56
N GLY A 15 -0.59 -12.34 3.30
CA GLY A 15 0.36 -13.45 3.14
C GLY A 15 1.33 -13.35 1.96
N GLN A 16 1.46 -12.21 1.28
CA GLN A 16 2.56 -12.00 0.33
C GLN A 16 3.89 -11.86 1.10
N PRO A 17 4.86 -12.79 0.96
CA PRO A 17 6.08 -12.81 1.77
C PRO A 17 6.98 -11.58 1.57
N TYR A 18 6.81 -10.87 0.45
CA TYR A 18 7.59 -9.68 0.09
C TYR A 18 6.79 -8.38 0.19
N GLY A 19 5.52 -8.45 0.63
CA GLY A 19 4.59 -7.32 0.62
C GLY A 19 4.24 -6.81 -0.78
N THR A 20 3.38 -5.79 -0.84
CA THR A 20 2.94 -5.15 -2.08
C THR A 20 3.58 -3.77 -2.23
N PRO A 21 4.35 -3.51 -3.31
CA PRO A 21 4.96 -2.21 -3.55
C PRO A 21 3.92 -1.09 -3.74
N THR A 22 4.27 0.11 -3.29
CA THR A 22 3.43 1.31 -3.44
C THR A 22 2.99 1.55 -4.89
N TYR A 23 3.88 1.35 -5.86
CA TYR A 23 3.56 1.55 -7.28
C TYR A 23 2.57 0.49 -7.81
N VAL A 24 2.60 -0.74 -7.27
CA VAL A 24 1.65 -1.81 -7.59
C VAL A 24 0.27 -1.44 -7.06
N VAL A 25 0.20 -0.96 -5.81
CA VAL A 25 -1.05 -0.47 -5.21
C VAL A 25 -1.67 0.63 -6.06
N ARG A 26 -0.86 1.63 -6.44
CA ARG A 26 -1.30 2.69 -7.35
C ARG A 26 -1.78 2.15 -8.70
N ASN A 27 -1.04 1.24 -9.33
CA ASN A 27 -1.40 0.70 -10.65
C ASN A 27 -2.73 -0.07 -10.61
N LYS A 28 -3.00 -0.80 -9.53
CA LYS A 28 -4.27 -1.51 -9.32
C LYS A 28 -5.45 -0.57 -9.07
N LEU A 29 -5.20 0.53 -8.35
CA LEU A 29 -6.21 1.59 -8.18
C LEU A 29 -6.39 2.41 -9.47
N GLY A 30 -5.42 2.41 -10.40
CA GLY A 30 -5.52 3.10 -11.68
C GLY A 30 -5.38 4.62 -11.55
N ARG A 31 -5.95 5.38 -12.50
CA ARG A 31 -5.79 6.84 -12.59
C ARG A 31 -6.52 7.65 -11.50
N ILE A 32 -7.29 7.00 -10.64
CA ILE A 32 -8.00 7.67 -9.53
C ILE A 32 -7.09 7.99 -8.33
N ALA A 33 -5.86 7.45 -8.31
CA ALA A 33 -4.94 7.56 -7.18
C ALA A 33 -3.55 8.00 -7.62
N THR A 34 -3.04 9.08 -7.02
CA THR A 34 -1.62 9.44 -7.15
C THR A 34 -0.77 8.64 -6.17
N THR A 35 0.52 8.44 -6.48
CA THR A 35 1.47 7.80 -5.56
C THR A 35 1.49 8.48 -4.18
N ARG A 36 1.39 9.82 -4.15
CA ARG A 36 1.37 10.60 -2.91
C ARG A 36 0.14 10.28 -2.06
N GLN A 37 -1.05 10.18 -2.68
CA GLN A 37 -2.27 9.80 -1.96
C GLN A 37 -2.17 8.38 -1.42
N VAL A 38 -1.73 7.43 -2.25
CA VAL A 38 -1.53 6.03 -1.84
C VAL A 38 -0.59 5.93 -0.63
N LEU A 39 0.55 6.62 -0.67
CA LEU A 39 1.50 6.66 0.45
C LEU A 39 0.91 7.29 1.72
N ALA A 40 0.10 8.35 1.59
CA ALA A 40 -0.52 8.99 2.73
C ALA A 40 -1.49 8.05 3.47
N HIS A 41 -2.29 7.29 2.72
CA HIS A 41 -3.19 6.28 3.28
C HIS A 41 -2.41 5.11 3.91
N LEU A 42 -1.38 4.58 3.23
CA LEU A 42 -0.54 3.51 3.76
C LEU A 42 0.16 3.90 5.07
N LYS A 43 0.72 5.11 5.16
CA LYS A 43 1.31 5.64 6.41
C LYS A 43 0.28 5.82 7.52
N ARG A 44 -0.97 6.16 7.19
CA ARG A 44 -2.04 6.26 8.19
C ARG A 44 -2.40 4.88 8.74
N LEU A 45 -2.51 3.88 7.85
CA LEU A 45 -2.76 2.49 8.22
C LEU A 45 -1.60 1.90 9.03
N GLU A 46 -0.36 2.27 8.71
CA GLU A 46 0.85 1.90 9.45
C GLU A 46 0.80 2.42 10.89
N LYS A 47 0.46 3.70 11.07
CA LYS A 47 0.26 4.28 12.41
C LYS A 47 -0.85 3.58 13.22
N ARG A 48 -1.80 2.94 12.55
CA ARG A 48 -2.89 2.18 13.17
C ARG A 48 -2.53 0.71 13.41
N GLY A 49 -1.34 0.26 13.00
CA GLY A 49 -0.91 -1.13 13.12
C GLY A 49 -1.57 -2.11 12.14
N ILE A 50 -2.33 -1.62 11.15
CA ILE A 50 -3.08 -2.47 10.19
C ILE A 50 -2.17 -2.95 9.05
N VAL A 51 -1.13 -2.17 8.74
CA VAL A 51 -0.13 -2.52 7.73
C VAL A 51 1.26 -2.22 8.28
N GLU A 52 2.26 -2.89 7.75
CA GLU A 52 3.66 -2.68 8.07
C GLU A 52 4.50 -2.60 6.79
N ARG A 53 5.72 -2.08 6.90
CA ARG A 53 6.66 -2.07 5.77
C ARG A 53 7.32 -3.44 5.68
N ALA A 54 7.31 -4.03 4.49
CA ALA A 54 8.02 -5.27 4.26
C ALA A 54 9.53 -5.06 4.45
N PHE A 55 10.21 -6.06 5.02
CA PHE A 55 11.67 -6.05 5.18
C PHE A 55 12.40 -6.03 3.83
N PHE A 56 11.81 -6.65 2.81
CA PHE A 56 12.34 -6.63 1.44
C PHE A 56 12.04 -5.28 0.78
N SER A 57 13.10 -4.52 0.51
CA SER A 57 12.99 -3.27 -0.24
C SER A 57 13.10 -3.53 -1.74
N TYR A 58 12.14 -3.00 -2.50
CA TYR A 58 12.31 -2.83 -3.94
C TYR A 58 13.15 -1.58 -4.15
N SER A 59 14.08 -1.59 -5.10
CA SER A 59 15.08 -0.53 -5.29
C SER A 59 14.52 0.89 -5.37
N ASN A 60 13.23 1.06 -5.71
CA ASN A 60 12.56 2.35 -5.84
C ASN A 60 11.15 2.38 -5.23
N SER A 61 10.80 1.45 -4.33
CA SER A 61 9.47 1.43 -3.73
C SER A 61 9.41 0.79 -2.36
N ILE A 62 8.67 1.43 -1.46
CA ILE A 62 8.28 0.85 -0.18
C ILE A 62 7.23 -0.24 -0.47
N ALA A 63 7.49 -1.44 0.02
CA ALA A 63 6.54 -2.54 0.03
C ALA A 63 5.80 -2.60 1.36
N TRP A 64 4.53 -2.98 1.28
CA TRP A 64 3.59 -2.95 2.41
C TRP A 64 2.96 -4.32 2.61
N VAL A 65 2.96 -4.79 3.84
CA VAL A 65 2.33 -6.04 4.26
C VAL A 65 1.13 -5.67 5.13
N ARG A 66 0.05 -6.42 5.01
CA ARG A 66 -1.10 -6.30 5.91
C ARG A 66 -0.85 -7.18 7.12
N THR A 67 -0.91 -6.59 8.32
CA THR A 67 -0.76 -7.27 9.61
C THR A 67 -1.96 -8.17 9.91
#